data_AF-A0A7V6MV61-F1
#
_entry.id   AF-A0A7V6MV61-F1
#
_cell.length_a   1.000
_cell.length_b   1.000
_cell.length_c   1.000
_cell.angle_alpha   90.00
_cell.angle_beta   90.00
_cell.angle_gamma   90.00
#
_symmetry.space_group_name_H-M   'P 1'
#
loop_
_entity.id
_entity.type
_entity.pdbx_description
1 polymer ?
#
loop_
_entity_poly.entity_id
_entity_poly.type
_entity_poly.pdbx_seq_one_letter_code
_entity_poly.pdbx_strand_id
1 'polypeptide(L)'
;MIKEKKIGRRDFLEKSAHMVAGAALLSGGGMLLSGCSQEASAPQIEWPYPYTKLDPDRAAIKAYENCKAKQSCSYGVSAGTLGYLAEEAGYPFTLIPPDIIQGFKGGVPGHSSLCGAVIGAAVTIGLVTDIQTQDKLINDLVSWYKEYEFPQFVPEGEDAMVTTVCHSELCLNSVDVWCKAAGIEPLAPEMHERCARLCADVARYTIEKLNETLK
;
A
#
# COMPACT_ATOMS: atom_id res chain seq x y z
N MET A 1 -44.02 -1.75 35.16
CA MET A 1 -43.71 -0.92 33.97
C MET A 1 -42.63 0.08 34.37
N ILE A 2 -41.39 -0.14 33.94
CA ILE A 2 -40.30 0.84 34.09
C ILE A 2 -39.82 1.14 32.67
N LYS A 3 -39.94 2.40 32.24
CA LYS A 3 -39.32 2.91 31.01
C LYS A 3 -38.05 3.65 31.41
N GLU A 4 -36.91 3.15 30.97
CA GLU A 4 -35.63 3.84 31.08
C GLU A 4 -35.60 5.07 30.15
N LYS A 5 -35.10 6.19 30.67
CA LYS A 5 -34.98 7.47 29.96
C LYS A 5 -33.53 7.60 29.46
N LYS A 6 -33.31 7.47 28.13
CA LYS A 6 -32.01 7.69 27.49
C LYS A 6 -31.62 9.17 27.61
N ILE A 7 -30.48 9.44 28.26
CA ILE A 7 -29.84 10.76 28.29
C ILE A 7 -29.02 10.93 27.00
N GLY A 8 -29.24 12.02 26.27
CA GLY A 8 -28.58 12.31 25.00
C GLY A 8 -27.29 13.12 25.16
N ARG A 9 -26.37 13.00 24.19
CA ARG A 9 -25.04 13.66 24.19
C ARG A 9 -25.08 15.19 24.33
N ARG A 10 -26.20 15.84 23.98
CA ARG A 10 -26.40 17.29 24.16
C ARG A 10 -26.61 17.69 25.64
N ASP A 11 -27.29 16.85 26.41
CA ASP A 11 -27.50 17.05 27.86
C ASP A 11 -26.18 16.99 28.63
N PHE A 12 -25.21 16.20 28.16
CA PHE A 12 -23.88 16.12 28.76
C PHE A 12 -23.05 17.38 28.48
N LEU A 13 -23.12 17.89 27.25
CA LEU A 13 -22.38 19.08 26.83
C LEU A 13 -22.92 20.37 27.46
N GLU A 14 -24.25 20.51 27.58
CA GLU A 14 -24.87 21.63 28.30
C GLU A 14 -24.55 21.59 29.80
N LYS A 15 -24.51 20.40 30.42
CA LYS A 15 -24.15 20.28 31.84
C LYS A 15 -22.67 20.52 32.12
N SER A 16 -21.77 20.25 31.17
CA SER A 16 -20.35 20.60 31.30
C SER A 16 -20.05 22.10 31.08
N ALA A 17 -20.90 22.82 30.35
CA ALA A 17 -20.71 24.25 30.09
C ALA A 17 -21.04 25.15 31.31
N HIS A 18 -21.79 24.63 32.28
CA HIS A 18 -22.15 25.38 33.50
C HIS A 18 -21.17 25.22 34.68
N MET A 19 -20.01 24.58 34.47
CA MET A 19 -18.99 24.37 35.51
C MET A 19 -17.80 25.35 35.43
N VAL A 20 -18.01 26.59 34.96
CA VAL A 20 -16.96 27.65 34.90
C VAL A 20 -17.37 28.96 35.61
N ALA A 21 -18.49 28.98 36.32
CA ALA A 21 -18.87 30.16 37.11
C ALA A 21 -18.82 29.86 38.62
N GLY A 22 -17.67 30.08 39.26
CA GLY A 22 -17.58 29.99 40.72
C GLY A 22 -16.19 30.22 41.33
N ALA A 23 -15.97 31.46 41.78
CA ALA A 23 -14.98 31.92 42.77
C ALA A 23 -13.50 32.09 42.36
N ALA A 24 -13.19 33.32 41.97
CA ALA A 24 -11.88 33.93 42.26
C ALA A 24 -11.75 34.17 43.78
N LEU A 25 -10.53 34.02 44.33
CA LEU A 25 -9.80 35.05 45.12
C LEU A 25 -8.47 34.48 45.71
N LEU A 26 -7.35 34.97 45.15
CA LEU A 26 -6.10 35.43 45.80
C LEU A 26 -5.17 34.44 46.55
N SER A 27 -4.04 34.08 45.92
CA SER A 27 -2.70 34.58 46.33
C SER A 27 -1.55 34.05 45.45
N GLY A 28 -0.86 34.96 44.75
CA GLY A 28 0.56 34.85 44.40
C GLY A 28 0.95 34.15 43.08
N GLY A 29 1.37 34.94 42.08
CA GLY A 29 2.12 34.50 40.89
C GLY A 29 1.20 34.08 39.73
N GLY A 30 0.86 34.92 38.76
CA GLY A 30 1.81 35.59 37.87
C GLY A 30 2.03 34.70 36.66
N MET A 31 1.46 35.11 35.51
CA MET A 31 1.86 34.77 34.13
C MET A 31 2.21 33.28 33.88
N LEU A 32 1.45 32.51 33.12
CA LEU A 32 1.64 32.41 31.66
C LEU A 32 0.52 31.52 31.10
N LEU A 33 -0.53 32.11 30.52
CA LEU A 33 -1.33 31.45 29.47
C LEU A 33 -0.68 31.69 28.09
N SER A 34 0.65 31.81 28.03
CA SER A 34 1.41 31.78 26.79
C SER A 34 1.64 30.32 26.41
N GLY A 35 0.56 29.70 25.97
CA GLY A 35 0.52 28.35 25.44
C GLY A 35 -0.52 28.29 24.33
N CYS A 36 -0.62 29.35 23.52
CA CYS A 36 -1.12 29.17 22.16
C CYS A 36 -0.15 28.17 21.54
N SER A 37 -0.61 26.93 21.42
CA SER A 37 -0.06 25.93 20.54
C SER A 37 0.30 26.63 19.23
N GLN A 38 1.60 26.80 18.97
CA GLN A 38 2.07 26.85 17.61
C GLN A 38 1.65 25.49 17.04
N GLU A 39 0.47 25.44 16.44
CA GLU A 39 0.14 24.43 15.46
C GLU A 39 1.24 24.56 14.42
N ALA A 40 2.27 23.73 14.55
CA ALA A 40 3.29 23.60 13.54
C ALA A 40 2.53 23.24 12.26
N SER A 41 2.38 24.20 11.34
CA SER A 41 1.71 23.95 10.08
C SER A 41 2.48 22.83 9.39
N ALA A 42 1.82 21.69 9.17
CA ALA A 42 2.43 20.59 8.46
C ALA A 42 3.00 21.10 7.12
N PRO A 43 4.20 20.66 6.71
CA PRO A 43 4.77 21.07 5.43
C PRO A 43 3.76 20.81 4.32
N GLN A 44 3.51 21.81 3.47
CA GLN A 44 2.64 21.61 2.31
C GLN A 44 3.21 20.48 1.46
N ILE A 45 2.36 19.53 1.09
CA ILE A 45 2.75 18.38 0.29
C ILE A 45 2.46 18.72 -1.17
N GLU A 46 3.51 18.73 -1.99
CA GLU A 46 3.37 18.85 -3.44
C GLU A 46 3.46 17.47 -4.08
N TRP A 47 2.58 17.23 -5.05
CA TRP A 47 2.63 16.06 -5.91
C TRP A 47 3.30 16.45 -7.24
N PRO A 48 4.17 15.60 -7.82
CA PRO A 48 4.60 14.27 -7.36
C PRO A 48 5.55 14.30 -6.16
N TYR A 49 5.58 13.20 -5.39
CA TYR A 49 6.46 13.08 -4.23
C TYR A 49 7.92 12.87 -4.68
N PRO A 50 8.90 13.43 -3.95
CA PRO A 50 10.31 13.28 -4.31
C PRO A 50 10.74 11.82 -4.16
N TYR A 51 11.21 11.23 -5.26
CA TYR A 51 11.70 9.86 -5.27
C TYR A 51 13.13 9.75 -4.71
N THR A 52 13.38 8.71 -3.93
CA THR A 52 14.74 8.29 -3.54
C THR A 52 14.99 6.93 -4.13
N LYS A 53 16.17 6.71 -4.73
CA LYS A 53 16.52 5.43 -5.33
C LYS A 53 16.50 4.31 -4.30
N LEU A 54 15.88 3.21 -4.67
CA LEU A 54 15.73 2.01 -3.85
C LEU A 54 16.51 0.85 -4.46
N ASP A 55 16.88 -0.12 -3.63
CA ASP A 55 17.42 -1.39 -4.10
C ASP A 55 16.27 -2.28 -4.65
N PRO A 56 16.27 -2.64 -5.95
CA PRO A 56 15.25 -3.50 -6.53
C PRO A 56 15.14 -4.88 -5.88
N ASP A 57 16.25 -5.45 -5.43
CA ASP A 57 16.27 -6.80 -4.83
C ASP A 57 15.61 -6.77 -3.45
N ARG A 58 15.91 -5.73 -2.67
CA ARG A 58 15.25 -5.51 -1.38
C ARG A 58 13.76 -5.23 -1.55
N ALA A 59 13.36 -4.50 -2.58
CA ALA A 59 11.94 -4.29 -2.90
C ALA A 59 11.24 -5.62 -3.26
N ALA A 60 11.91 -6.50 -4.01
CA ALA A 60 11.39 -7.83 -4.35
C ALA A 60 11.13 -8.68 -3.09
N ILE A 61 12.13 -8.75 -2.21
CA ILE A 61 12.03 -9.51 -0.94
C ILE A 61 10.90 -8.95 -0.08
N LYS A 62 10.82 -7.63 0.11
CA LYS A 62 9.74 -7.00 0.88
C LYS A 62 8.38 -7.29 0.27
N ALA A 63 8.25 -7.23 -1.05
CA ALA A 63 6.97 -7.49 -1.71
C ALA A 63 6.52 -8.94 -1.55
N TYR A 64 7.45 -9.89 -1.66
CA TYR A 64 7.22 -11.30 -1.39
C TYR A 64 6.70 -11.52 0.04
N GLU A 65 7.43 -11.04 1.04
CA GLU A 65 7.10 -11.21 2.46
C GLU A 65 5.76 -10.59 2.81
N ASN A 66 5.51 -9.35 2.37
CA ASN A 66 4.26 -8.65 2.63
C ASN A 66 3.07 -9.30 1.91
N CYS A 67 3.27 -9.80 0.70
CA CYS A 67 2.23 -10.54 -0.02
C CYS A 67 1.82 -11.80 0.75
N LYS A 68 2.79 -12.55 1.29
CA LYS A 68 2.51 -13.74 2.12
C LYS A 68 1.80 -13.36 3.41
N ALA A 69 2.30 -12.35 4.12
CA ALA A 69 1.78 -11.93 5.41
C ALA A 69 0.30 -11.49 5.36
N LYS A 70 -0.14 -10.86 4.26
CA LYS A 70 -1.53 -10.40 4.09
C LYS A 70 -2.36 -11.22 3.10
N GLN A 71 -1.75 -12.21 2.44
CA GLN A 71 -2.34 -12.93 1.30
C GLN A 71 -2.97 -11.97 0.27
N SER A 72 -2.23 -10.92 -0.09
CA SER A 72 -2.72 -9.83 -0.92
C SER A 72 -1.63 -9.32 -1.84
N CYS A 73 -1.83 -9.54 -3.14
CA CYS A 73 -0.86 -9.13 -4.16
C CYS A 73 -0.76 -7.62 -4.34
N SER A 74 -1.88 -6.89 -4.20
CA SER A 74 -1.85 -5.42 -4.21
C SER A 74 -1.08 -4.87 -3.03
N TYR A 75 -1.41 -5.34 -1.81
CA TYR A 75 -0.68 -4.94 -0.62
C TYR A 75 0.80 -5.31 -0.70
N GLY A 76 1.12 -6.54 -1.12
CA GLY A 76 2.49 -7.03 -1.21
C GLY A 76 3.37 -6.08 -2.02
N VAL A 77 2.98 -5.78 -3.26
CA VAL A 77 3.75 -4.87 -4.11
C VAL A 77 3.80 -3.45 -3.51
N SER A 78 2.67 -2.87 -3.09
CA SER A 78 2.68 -1.51 -2.54
C SER A 78 3.50 -1.41 -1.24
N ALA A 79 3.44 -2.38 -0.35
CA ALA A 79 4.28 -2.40 0.84
C ALA A 79 5.77 -2.57 0.47
N GLY A 80 6.08 -3.40 -0.53
CA GLY A 80 7.43 -3.60 -1.04
C GLY A 80 8.02 -2.40 -1.78
N THR A 81 7.19 -1.49 -2.29
CA THR A 81 7.63 -0.29 -3.02
C THR A 81 7.31 1.00 -2.27
N LEU A 82 6.04 1.38 -2.12
CA LEU A 82 5.60 2.57 -1.36
C LEU A 82 5.96 2.45 0.13
N GLY A 83 5.71 1.30 0.75
CA GLY A 83 6.11 1.07 2.14
C GLY A 83 7.62 1.16 2.32
N TYR A 84 8.38 0.67 1.34
CA TYR A 84 9.84 0.78 1.35
C TYR A 84 10.31 2.24 1.17
N LEU A 85 9.68 3.03 0.30
CA LEU A 85 9.91 4.48 0.22
C LEU A 85 9.59 5.18 1.54
N ALA A 86 8.54 4.77 2.25
CA ALA A 86 8.23 5.32 3.56
C ALA A 86 9.30 5.01 4.61
N GLU A 87 9.92 3.83 4.56
CA GLU A 87 11.05 3.47 5.44
C GLU A 87 12.31 4.30 5.13
N GLU A 88 12.63 4.51 3.86
CA GLU A 88 13.90 5.14 3.44
C GLU A 88 13.81 6.67 3.36
N ALA A 89 12.70 7.22 2.88
CA ALA A 89 12.51 8.66 2.66
C ALA A 89 11.62 9.34 3.72
N GLY A 90 10.82 8.58 4.48
CA GLY A 90 9.96 9.13 5.52
C GLY A 90 8.80 9.96 4.98
N TYR A 91 8.59 11.16 5.53
CA TYR A 91 7.54 12.07 5.06
C TYR A 91 7.79 12.52 3.62
N PRO A 92 6.78 12.61 2.74
CA PRO A 92 5.35 12.40 2.97
C PRO A 92 4.84 10.97 2.75
N PHE A 93 5.69 10.01 2.37
CA PHE A 93 5.29 8.63 2.10
C PHE A 93 4.64 7.94 3.31
N THR A 94 5.04 8.29 4.52
CA THR A 94 4.46 7.75 5.78
C THR A 94 2.97 8.07 5.98
N LEU A 95 2.39 8.99 5.19
CA LEU A 95 0.96 9.33 5.26
C LEU A 95 0.07 8.34 4.52
N ILE A 96 0.63 7.53 3.63
CA ILE A 96 -0.13 6.64 2.74
C ILE A 96 0.14 5.19 3.17
N PRO A 97 -0.68 4.59 4.05
CA PRO A 97 -0.46 3.22 4.46
C PRO A 97 -0.75 2.27 3.29
N PRO A 98 0.13 1.30 2.99
CA PRO A 98 -0.09 0.33 1.90
C PRO A 98 -1.40 -0.45 2.02
N ASP A 99 -1.95 -0.57 3.23
CA ASP A 99 -3.22 -1.24 3.51
C ASP A 99 -4.41 -0.69 2.73
N ILE A 100 -4.41 0.59 2.32
CA ILE A 100 -5.56 1.21 1.63
C ILE A 100 -5.92 0.51 0.32
N ILE A 101 -4.97 -0.21 -0.30
CA ILE A 101 -5.18 -0.88 -1.59
C ILE A 101 -5.48 -2.38 -1.46
N GLN A 102 -5.70 -2.90 -0.25
CA GLN A 102 -6.06 -4.31 -0.05
C GLN A 102 -7.36 -4.71 -0.76
N GLY A 103 -8.26 -3.74 -1.05
CA GLY A 103 -9.48 -3.96 -1.83
C GLY A 103 -9.24 -4.45 -3.26
N PHE A 104 -8.00 -4.41 -3.75
CA PHE A 104 -7.63 -4.87 -5.09
C PHE A 104 -7.00 -6.27 -5.12
N LYS A 105 -6.92 -6.97 -3.98
CA LYS A 105 -6.41 -8.34 -3.94
C LYS A 105 -7.22 -9.26 -4.86
N GLY A 106 -6.52 -10.15 -5.57
CA GLY A 106 -7.16 -11.06 -6.53
C GLY A 106 -7.90 -10.36 -7.67
N GLY A 107 -7.51 -9.13 -8.03
CA GLY A 107 -8.17 -8.34 -9.07
C GLY A 107 -9.57 -7.90 -8.68
N VAL A 108 -9.69 -7.30 -7.50
CA VAL A 108 -10.95 -7.02 -6.80
C VAL A 108 -11.64 -8.32 -6.35
N PRO A 109 -11.86 -8.53 -5.04
CA PRO A 109 -12.49 -9.74 -4.52
C PRO A 109 -13.78 -10.10 -5.26
N GLY A 110 -13.86 -11.34 -5.75
CA GLY A 110 -15.00 -11.86 -6.50
C GLY A 110 -15.06 -11.50 -7.99
N HIS A 111 -14.14 -10.68 -8.50
CA HIS A 111 -14.18 -10.19 -9.90
C HIS A 111 -13.00 -10.69 -10.75
N SER A 112 -11.84 -10.97 -10.14
CA SER A 112 -10.67 -11.52 -10.84
C SER A 112 -10.19 -10.69 -12.05
N SER A 113 -10.33 -9.38 -11.94
CA SER A 113 -9.95 -8.36 -12.92
C SER A 113 -8.43 -8.11 -12.95
N LEU A 114 -7.96 -6.89 -13.24
CA LEU A 114 -6.54 -6.52 -13.31
C LEU A 114 -5.77 -7.04 -12.09
N CYS A 115 -4.62 -7.68 -12.31
CA CYS A 115 -3.81 -8.25 -11.24
C CYS A 115 -3.50 -7.20 -10.16
N GLY A 116 -3.75 -7.56 -8.89
CA GLY A 116 -3.53 -6.66 -7.76
C GLY A 116 -2.08 -6.20 -7.65
N ALA A 117 -1.11 -7.04 -8.02
CA ALA A 117 0.31 -6.68 -8.06
C ALA A 117 0.58 -5.47 -8.98
N VAL A 118 -0.04 -5.46 -10.16
CA VAL A 118 0.05 -4.34 -11.12
C VAL A 118 -0.54 -3.06 -10.51
N ILE A 119 -1.67 -3.18 -9.81
CA ILE A 119 -2.30 -2.04 -9.11
C ILE A 119 -1.39 -1.50 -8.00
N GLY A 120 -0.73 -2.38 -7.23
CA GLY A 120 0.22 -1.97 -6.19
C GLY A 120 1.41 -1.19 -6.73
N ALA A 121 1.97 -1.63 -7.86
CA ALA A 121 3.03 -0.92 -8.56
C ALA A 121 2.55 0.43 -9.11
N ALA A 122 1.39 0.46 -9.78
CA ALA A 122 0.82 1.67 -10.37
C ALA A 122 0.60 2.78 -9.33
N VAL A 123 0.20 2.43 -8.11
CA VAL A 123 0.04 3.39 -7.00
C VAL A 123 1.36 4.05 -6.63
N THR A 124 2.46 3.29 -6.60
CA THR A 124 3.77 3.87 -6.30
C THR A 124 4.24 4.75 -7.45
N ILE A 125 4.12 4.28 -8.68
CA ILE A 125 4.50 5.05 -9.89
C ILE A 125 3.74 6.38 -9.91
N GLY A 126 2.41 6.35 -9.78
CA GLY A 126 1.59 7.56 -9.82
C GLY A 126 1.82 8.51 -8.64
N LEU A 127 2.41 8.04 -7.53
CA LEU A 127 2.76 8.90 -6.41
C LEU A 127 4.01 9.74 -6.67
N VAL A 128 4.99 9.17 -7.38
CA VAL A 128 6.34 9.76 -7.54
C VAL A 128 6.63 10.29 -8.94
N THR A 129 5.65 10.25 -9.85
CA THR A 129 5.80 10.73 -11.22
C THR A 129 4.67 11.68 -11.63
N ASP A 130 4.95 12.59 -12.57
CA ASP A 130 3.90 13.39 -13.21
C ASP A 130 3.01 12.51 -14.11
N ILE A 131 1.88 13.06 -14.60
CA ILE A 131 0.89 12.30 -15.38
C ILE A 131 1.50 11.68 -16.65
N GLN A 132 2.35 12.40 -17.37
CA GLN A 132 2.90 11.92 -18.64
C GLN A 132 3.89 10.78 -18.40
N THR A 133 4.70 10.91 -17.37
CA THR A 133 5.65 9.88 -16.95
C THR A 133 4.92 8.66 -16.37
N GLN A 134 3.90 8.84 -15.53
CA GLN A 134 3.14 7.71 -14.97
C GLN A 134 2.47 6.90 -16.07
N ASP A 135 1.84 7.56 -17.05
CA ASP A 135 1.08 6.87 -18.10
C ASP A 135 2.00 5.98 -18.92
N LYS A 136 3.20 6.48 -19.24
CA LYS A 136 4.23 5.68 -19.92
C LYS A 136 4.65 4.48 -19.09
N LEU A 137 5.06 4.69 -17.83
CA LEU A 137 5.59 3.62 -16.98
C LEU A 137 4.54 2.55 -16.66
N ILE A 138 3.28 2.93 -16.46
CA ILE A 138 2.19 1.98 -16.21
C ILE A 138 1.88 1.16 -17.47
N ASN A 139 1.89 1.77 -18.67
CA ASN A 139 1.72 1.03 -19.92
C ASN A 139 2.88 0.08 -20.19
N ASP A 140 4.12 0.50 -19.90
CA ASP A 140 5.31 -0.36 -20.00
C ASP A 140 5.23 -1.53 -19.01
N LEU A 141 4.81 -1.28 -17.76
CA LEU A 141 4.57 -2.31 -16.74
C LEU A 141 3.53 -3.33 -17.19
N VAL A 142 2.37 -2.89 -17.69
CA VAL A 142 1.32 -3.81 -18.15
C VAL A 142 1.78 -4.61 -19.38
N SER A 143 2.49 -3.97 -20.30
CA SER A 143 3.04 -4.64 -21.49
C SER A 143 4.07 -5.70 -21.11
N TRP A 144 5.00 -5.37 -20.21
CA TRP A 144 5.97 -6.30 -19.66
C TRP A 144 5.29 -7.45 -18.91
N TYR A 145 4.33 -7.15 -18.03
CA TYR A 145 3.61 -8.16 -17.25
C TYR A 145 2.94 -9.23 -18.13
N LYS A 146 2.43 -8.84 -19.29
CA LYS A 146 1.75 -9.79 -20.19
C LYS A 146 2.72 -10.79 -20.81
N GLU A 147 3.96 -10.38 -21.06
CA GLU A 147 4.96 -11.16 -21.78
C GLU A 147 6.03 -11.79 -20.88
N TYR A 148 6.09 -11.38 -19.61
CA TYR A 148 7.06 -11.92 -18.66
C TYR A 148 6.66 -13.31 -18.16
N GLU A 149 7.67 -14.17 -18.00
CA GLU A 149 7.50 -15.58 -17.63
C GLU A 149 7.46 -15.74 -16.11
N PHE A 150 6.29 -15.58 -15.49
CA PHE A 150 6.17 -15.58 -14.02
C PHE A 150 6.02 -16.98 -13.40
N PRO A 151 6.50 -17.17 -12.14
CA PRO A 151 7.38 -16.28 -11.38
C PRO A 151 8.87 -16.60 -11.61
N GLN A 152 9.75 -15.59 -11.60
CA GLN A 152 11.21 -15.78 -11.66
C GLN A 152 11.88 -15.67 -10.29
N PHE A 153 11.30 -14.91 -9.36
CA PHE A 153 11.81 -14.81 -8.00
C PHE A 153 11.78 -16.18 -7.29
N VAL A 154 12.93 -16.59 -6.78
CA VAL A 154 13.08 -17.78 -5.94
C VAL A 154 13.49 -17.33 -4.54
N PRO A 155 12.63 -17.52 -3.51
CA PRO A 155 12.98 -17.24 -2.13
C PRO A 155 14.19 -18.08 -1.68
N GLU A 156 14.98 -17.55 -0.75
CA GLU A 156 16.11 -18.29 -0.20
C GLU A 156 15.65 -19.62 0.44
N GLY A 157 16.33 -20.71 0.08
CA GLY A 157 16.02 -22.05 0.60
C GLY A 157 14.83 -22.75 -0.06
N GLU A 158 14.21 -22.15 -1.07
CA GLU A 158 13.11 -22.72 -1.84
C GLU A 158 13.55 -23.11 -3.26
N ASP A 159 12.86 -24.09 -3.86
CA ASP A 159 13.07 -24.45 -5.26
C ASP A 159 12.30 -23.51 -6.21
N ALA A 160 12.73 -23.45 -7.47
CA ALA A 160 12.01 -22.75 -8.52
C ALA A 160 10.63 -23.39 -8.77
N MET A 161 9.64 -22.56 -9.13
CA MET A 161 8.30 -23.01 -9.52
C MET A 161 8.20 -23.15 -11.03
N VAL A 162 7.18 -23.86 -11.51
CA VAL A 162 6.77 -23.80 -12.92
C VAL A 162 6.55 -22.34 -13.30
N THR A 163 7.00 -21.95 -14.49
CA THR A 163 6.89 -20.60 -15.02
C THR A 163 5.95 -20.58 -16.22
N THR A 164 5.25 -19.47 -16.41
CA THR A 164 4.31 -19.30 -17.53
C THR A 164 4.24 -17.86 -18.01
N VAL A 165 4.04 -17.67 -19.31
CA VAL A 165 3.61 -16.39 -19.90
C VAL A 165 2.09 -16.40 -20.06
N CYS A 166 1.40 -15.33 -19.63
CA CYS A 166 -0.06 -15.28 -19.62
C CYS A 166 -0.67 -14.54 -20.83
N HIS A 167 0.06 -13.59 -21.43
CA HIS A 167 -0.44 -12.67 -22.46
C HIS A 167 -1.68 -11.85 -22.03
N SER A 168 -1.92 -11.72 -20.72
CA SER A 168 -3.05 -10.97 -20.15
C SER A 168 -2.70 -10.35 -18.81
N GLU A 169 -3.24 -9.16 -18.58
CA GLU A 169 -3.16 -8.40 -17.33
C GLU A 169 -4.18 -8.86 -16.27
N LEU A 170 -5.13 -9.72 -16.66
CA LEU A 170 -6.19 -10.20 -15.77
C LEU A 170 -5.67 -11.25 -14.80
N CYS A 171 -6.04 -11.11 -13.52
CA CYS A 171 -5.70 -12.01 -12.43
C CYS A 171 -6.23 -13.42 -12.71
N LEU A 172 -7.47 -13.54 -13.21
CA LEU A 172 -8.06 -14.83 -13.57
C LEU A 172 -7.19 -15.59 -14.56
N ASN A 173 -6.82 -14.93 -15.66
CA ASN A 173 -6.04 -15.56 -16.73
C ASN A 173 -4.65 -15.95 -16.22
N SER A 174 -3.99 -15.06 -15.46
CA SER A 174 -2.66 -15.31 -14.92
C SER A 174 -2.63 -16.52 -13.98
N VAL A 175 -3.65 -16.64 -13.11
CA VAL A 175 -3.78 -17.77 -12.19
C VAL A 175 -4.16 -19.04 -12.93
N ASP A 176 -5.16 -18.99 -13.83
CA ASP A 176 -5.67 -20.17 -14.54
C ASP A 176 -4.60 -20.82 -15.44
N VAL A 177 -3.85 -20.02 -16.21
CA VAL A 177 -2.75 -20.51 -17.06
C VAL A 177 -1.69 -21.21 -16.21
N TRP A 178 -1.29 -20.59 -15.10
CA TRP A 178 -0.26 -21.14 -14.22
C TRP A 178 -0.74 -22.41 -13.50
N CYS A 179 -1.93 -22.38 -12.91
CA CYS A 179 -2.55 -23.52 -12.22
C CYS A 179 -2.64 -24.75 -13.13
N LYS A 180 -3.05 -24.56 -14.40
CA LYS A 180 -3.08 -25.63 -15.40
C LYS A 180 -1.70 -26.20 -15.71
N ALA A 181 -0.70 -25.34 -15.89
CA ALA A 181 0.66 -25.77 -16.18
C ALA A 181 1.31 -26.50 -15.00
N ALA A 182 1.04 -26.06 -13.77
CA ALA A 182 1.58 -26.63 -12.55
C ALA A 182 0.80 -27.87 -12.05
N GLY A 183 -0.41 -28.12 -12.57
CA GLY A 183 -1.30 -29.15 -12.04
C GLY A 183 -1.82 -28.83 -10.64
N ILE A 184 -2.01 -27.54 -10.33
CA ILE A 184 -2.40 -27.03 -9.02
C ILE A 184 -3.80 -26.42 -9.11
N GLU A 185 -4.64 -26.69 -8.10
CA GLU A 185 -5.97 -26.11 -8.03
C GLU A 185 -5.94 -24.60 -7.75
N PRO A 186 -6.84 -23.80 -8.36
CA PRO A 186 -6.99 -22.40 -7.99
C PRO A 186 -7.28 -22.25 -6.49
N LEU A 187 -6.70 -21.21 -5.88
CA LEU A 187 -6.81 -20.93 -4.43
C LEU A 187 -6.07 -21.91 -3.51
N ALA A 188 -5.32 -22.87 -4.06
CA ALA A 188 -4.41 -23.71 -3.27
C ALA A 188 -3.25 -22.87 -2.68
N PRO A 189 -2.64 -23.30 -1.56
CA PRO A 189 -1.50 -22.61 -0.95
C PRO A 189 -0.34 -22.35 -1.92
N GLU A 190 -0.07 -23.27 -2.84
CA GLU A 190 0.97 -23.16 -3.86
C GLU A 190 0.67 -22.05 -4.87
N MET A 191 -0.61 -21.85 -5.23
CA MET A 191 -1.01 -20.72 -6.06
C MET A 191 -0.78 -19.39 -5.34
N HIS A 192 -1.06 -19.33 -4.04
CA HIS A 192 -0.79 -18.14 -3.23
C HIS A 192 0.71 -17.86 -3.09
N GLU A 193 1.53 -18.89 -2.93
CA GLU A 193 3.00 -18.79 -2.97
C GLU A 193 3.48 -18.24 -4.31
N ARG A 194 2.97 -18.78 -5.43
CA ARG A 194 3.27 -18.25 -6.76
C ARG A 194 2.90 -16.77 -6.90
N CYS A 195 1.74 -16.37 -6.40
CA CYS A 195 1.33 -14.96 -6.43
C CYS A 195 2.24 -14.07 -5.60
N ALA A 196 2.78 -14.56 -4.47
CA ALA A 196 3.76 -13.81 -3.69
C ALA A 196 5.10 -13.65 -4.43
N ARG A 197 5.58 -14.70 -5.10
CA ARG A 197 6.80 -14.63 -5.93
C ARG A 197 6.62 -13.68 -7.12
N LEU A 198 5.45 -13.71 -7.77
CA LEU A 198 5.10 -12.71 -8.80
C LEU A 198 5.11 -11.28 -8.25
N CYS A 199 4.67 -11.05 -7.00
CA CYS A 199 4.75 -9.71 -6.40
C CYS A 199 6.20 -9.24 -6.27
N ALA A 200 7.13 -10.14 -5.97
CA ALA A 200 8.55 -9.83 -5.93
C ALA A 200 9.07 -9.38 -7.29
N ASP A 201 8.75 -10.12 -8.36
CA ASP A 201 9.13 -9.80 -9.73
C ASP A 201 8.57 -8.43 -10.16
N VAL A 202 7.29 -8.16 -9.87
CA VAL A 202 6.63 -6.89 -10.19
C VAL A 202 7.25 -5.72 -9.42
N ALA A 203 7.56 -5.90 -8.13
CA ALA A 203 8.18 -4.85 -7.32
C ALA A 203 9.60 -4.53 -7.80
N ARG A 204 10.41 -5.56 -8.10
CA ARG A 204 11.75 -5.42 -8.69
C ARG A 204 11.69 -4.59 -9.97
N TYR A 205 10.86 -5.02 -10.93
CA TYR A 205 10.71 -4.34 -12.21
C TYR A 205 10.29 -2.87 -12.01
N THR A 206 9.34 -2.62 -11.10
CA THR A 206 8.85 -1.27 -10.81
C THR A 206 9.97 -0.36 -10.30
N ILE A 207 10.78 -0.83 -9.35
CA ILE A 207 11.88 -0.05 -8.79
C ILE A 207 13.00 0.15 -9.82
N GLU A 208 13.33 -0.86 -10.63
CA GLU A 208 14.28 -0.70 -11.73
C GLU A 208 13.86 0.43 -12.67
N LYS A 209 12.60 0.43 -13.11
CA LYS A 209 12.08 1.46 -14.02
C LYS A 209 12.00 2.84 -13.39
N LEU A 210 11.65 2.93 -12.10
CA LEU A 210 11.68 4.21 -11.38
C LEU A 210 13.10 4.73 -11.21
N ASN A 211 14.07 3.87 -10.85
CA ASN A 211 15.49 4.24 -10.73
C ASN A 211 16.12 4.69 -12.06
N GLU A 212 15.70 4.10 -13.18
CA GLU A 212 16.12 4.49 -14.52
C GLU A 212 15.53 5.85 -14.94
N THR A 213 14.28 6.11 -14.56
CA THR A 213 13.51 7.27 -15.03
C THR A 213 13.73 8.51 -14.17
N LEU A 214 13.79 8.34 -12.84
CA LEU A 214 13.88 9.40 -11.85
C LEU A 214 15.32 9.50 -11.33
N LYS A 215 15.85 10.72 -11.31
CA LYS A 215 17.26 11.00 -10.99
C LYS A 215 17.54 10.97 -9.51
#